data_AF-A0A8K0RKT0-F1
#
_entry.id   AF-A0A8K0RKT0-F1
#
_cell.length_a   1.000
_cell.length_b   1.000
_cell.length_c   1.000
_cell.angle_alpha   90.00
_cell.angle_beta   90.00
_cell.angle_gamma   90.00
#
_symmetry.space_group_name_H-M   'P 1'
#
loop_
_entity.id
_entity.type
_entity.pdbx_description
1 polymer ?
#
loop_
_entity_poly.entity_id
_entity_poly.type
_entity_poly.pdbx_seq_one_letter_code
_entity_poly.pdbx_strand_id
1 'polypeptide(L)'
;MATQAVALLPATTHAVYTENRSGQIHARSRAPWRANFLRRLPWDGFLALLVGIACALAMILIIIKSDGDPVENWRLSPGVYLAITSVVANIVLRYTFNKGVEISWWVAALREDRTTTVADLHHIWSYGSSLRSALLAGRGFNLVALASILLALVPANAPLVQRASRTVSRPTTYNVNFPIVAAPFLNATTDTTGMITGRSHQITFITPSFAPVLQDHLLSTPIRLQSSPCQGATTCRGILQAAGYKMACVDGTEFFDKTPRMPDEIAEDGNSAFNQSVIFSTDFAYMVYDSQQYAGEPILNLTAKFKKHGECKGDVAVRNCTMAPATLAYHVVIANDTIALDRGYTYEDDRLINYTETNWRQLHGGVYIALQGMFSAKVTLRFAGAVGYDMTTMGITALRYSRQAVGDTYSECQNQWLDPTHDILMTARELMFRLALQGNNTNVVAQSVLLTQRGTEVVYTSDFLFLGLALLLIGLASISVVPLLMYWWRLGRDVSLSPIEIARAFSAPELMDSGSNLDASRLVNDIGSREVRYGVVSFQSTDGYWGQITSELAFGHSGVVQAPRKGEQY
;
A
#
# COMPACT_ATOMS: atom_id res chain seq x y z
N MET A 1 -47.89 -66.99 -20.53
CA MET A 1 -46.91 -68.10 -20.45
C MET A 1 -45.58 -67.59 -21.00
N ALA A 2 -44.67 -67.22 -20.12
CA ALA A 2 -43.25 -67.01 -20.40
C ALA A 2 -42.53 -67.19 -19.06
N THR A 3 -41.70 -68.20 -19.02
CA THR A 3 -41.10 -68.84 -17.85
C THR A 3 -40.10 -67.92 -17.15
N GLN A 4 -40.24 -67.76 -15.83
CA GLN A 4 -39.24 -67.12 -14.98
C GLN A 4 -37.96 -67.96 -14.99
N ALA A 5 -36.90 -67.44 -15.61
CA ALA A 5 -35.55 -67.96 -15.40
C ALA A 5 -35.07 -67.47 -14.03
N VAL A 6 -35.35 -68.26 -13.00
CA VAL A 6 -34.67 -68.17 -11.71
C VAL A 6 -33.21 -68.50 -11.99
N ALA A 7 -32.32 -67.53 -11.81
CA ALA A 7 -30.89 -67.81 -11.72
C ALA A 7 -30.68 -68.67 -10.47
N LEU A 8 -30.63 -69.99 -10.67
CA LEU A 8 -30.15 -70.93 -9.68
C LEU A 8 -28.68 -70.59 -9.43
N LEU A 9 -28.42 -70.03 -8.26
CA LEU A 9 -27.07 -70.00 -7.68
C LEU A 9 -26.52 -71.44 -7.71
N PRO A 10 -25.24 -71.65 -8.06
CA PRO A 10 -24.64 -72.97 -7.90
C PRO A 10 -24.78 -73.45 -6.47
N ALA A 11 -24.94 -74.76 -6.35
CA ALA A 11 -25.31 -75.47 -5.14
C ALA A 11 -24.42 -75.11 -3.94
N THR A 12 -25.07 -75.18 -2.79
CA THR A 12 -24.53 -75.11 -1.43
C THR A 12 -23.12 -75.69 -1.26
N THR A 13 -22.10 -74.84 -1.15
CA THR A 13 -20.86 -75.18 -0.45
C THR A 13 -21.00 -74.69 0.99
N HIS A 14 -21.44 -75.57 1.88
CA HIS A 14 -21.42 -75.29 3.31
C HIS A 14 -19.98 -75.36 3.81
N ALA A 15 -19.48 -74.31 4.44
CA ALA A 15 -18.31 -74.42 5.31
C ALA A 15 -18.63 -75.48 6.39
N VAL A 16 -17.65 -76.32 6.73
CA VAL A 16 -17.80 -77.35 7.77
C VAL A 16 -17.99 -76.66 9.12
N TYR A 17 -19.23 -76.33 9.44
CA TYR A 17 -19.68 -76.08 10.80
C TYR A 17 -20.21 -77.42 11.30
N THR A 18 -19.52 -78.00 12.28
CA THR A 18 -20.04 -79.15 13.03
C THR A 18 -21.43 -78.82 13.56
N GLU A 19 -22.41 -79.53 13.04
CA GLU A 19 -23.84 -79.31 13.20
C GLU A 19 -24.27 -79.53 14.65
N ASN A 20 -24.81 -78.49 15.29
CA ASN A 20 -25.88 -78.64 16.29
C ASN A 20 -26.59 -77.30 16.53
N ARG A 21 -27.49 -76.92 15.63
CA ARG A 21 -28.61 -76.03 15.95
C ARG A 21 -29.75 -76.23 14.96
N SER A 22 -30.63 -77.15 15.33
CA SER A 22 -31.96 -77.32 14.76
C SER A 22 -32.76 -76.02 14.85
N GLY A 23 -33.28 -75.58 13.69
CA GLY A 23 -34.55 -74.89 13.57
C GLY A 23 -34.62 -73.46 14.13
N GLN A 24 -34.22 -72.49 13.32
CA GLN A 24 -34.97 -71.24 13.13
C GLN A 24 -34.45 -70.54 11.88
N ILE A 25 -35.27 -70.51 10.82
CA ILE A 25 -35.14 -69.54 9.74
C ILE A 25 -35.27 -68.17 10.43
N HIS A 26 -34.15 -67.57 10.82
CA HIS A 26 -34.14 -66.26 11.43
C HIS A 26 -34.86 -65.32 10.47
N ALA A 27 -35.95 -64.72 10.96
CA ALA A 27 -36.75 -63.78 10.22
C ALA A 27 -35.83 -62.68 9.68
N ARG A 28 -35.49 -62.76 8.38
CA ARG A 28 -34.73 -61.77 7.64
C ARG A 28 -35.23 -60.40 8.08
N SER A 29 -34.36 -59.57 8.65
CA SER A 29 -34.67 -58.17 8.93
C SER A 29 -35.12 -57.50 7.62
N ARG A 30 -36.44 -57.33 7.47
CA ARG A 30 -37.10 -56.83 6.24
C ARG A 30 -37.19 -55.31 6.31
N ALA A 31 -36.06 -54.60 6.26
CA ALA A 31 -36.11 -53.18 5.95
C ALA A 31 -36.57 -53.03 4.48
N PRO A 32 -37.82 -52.59 4.19
CA PRO A 32 -38.32 -52.55 2.82
C PRO A 32 -37.54 -51.50 2.02
N TRP A 33 -37.27 -51.81 0.75
CA TRP A 33 -36.73 -50.82 -0.18
C TRP A 33 -37.76 -49.70 -0.37
N ARG A 34 -37.46 -48.50 0.14
CA ARG A 34 -38.34 -47.33 0.06
C ARG A 34 -37.58 -46.15 -0.53
N ALA A 35 -37.45 -46.17 -1.86
CA ALA A 35 -37.03 -45.03 -2.65
C ALA A 35 -38.04 -43.89 -2.47
N ASN A 36 -37.60 -42.75 -1.93
CA ASN A 36 -38.44 -41.56 -1.80
C ASN A 36 -37.58 -40.30 -1.91
N PHE A 37 -38.00 -39.37 -2.77
CA PHE A 37 -37.26 -38.16 -3.10
C PHE A 37 -36.97 -37.26 -1.88
N LEU A 38 -37.96 -37.04 -1.01
CA LEU A 38 -37.85 -36.12 0.12
C LEU A 38 -37.27 -36.75 1.39
N ARG A 39 -37.54 -38.04 1.62
CA ARG A 39 -37.17 -38.73 2.87
C ARG A 39 -35.71 -39.20 2.88
N ARG A 40 -35.07 -39.29 1.72
CA ARG A 40 -33.69 -39.79 1.53
C ARG A 40 -32.78 -38.75 0.87
N LEU A 41 -33.14 -37.46 0.99
CA LEU A 41 -32.29 -36.38 0.52
C LEU A 41 -30.98 -36.39 1.32
N PRO A 42 -29.79 -36.38 0.68
CA PRO A 42 -28.51 -36.29 1.37
C PRO A 42 -28.31 -34.87 1.92
N TRP A 43 -29.02 -34.55 3.00
CA TRP A 43 -29.02 -33.24 3.65
C TRP A 43 -27.61 -32.76 3.99
N ASP A 44 -26.75 -33.66 4.44
CA ASP A 44 -25.37 -33.32 4.80
C ASP A 44 -24.55 -32.82 3.60
N GLY A 45 -24.76 -33.40 2.41
CA GLY A 45 -24.08 -32.99 1.18
C GLY A 45 -24.59 -31.64 0.65
N PHE A 46 -25.91 -31.42 0.69
CA PHE A 46 -26.50 -30.15 0.27
C PHE A 46 -26.21 -29.01 1.26
N LEU A 47 -26.25 -29.28 2.56
CA LEU A 47 -25.90 -28.31 3.60
C LEU A 47 -24.43 -27.90 3.48
N ALA A 48 -23.54 -28.86 3.26
CA ALA A 48 -22.14 -28.60 2.97
C ALA A 48 -21.99 -27.71 1.72
N LEU A 49 -22.66 -28.04 0.61
CA LEU A 49 -22.62 -27.19 -0.59
C LEU A 49 -23.10 -25.76 -0.32
N LEU A 50 -24.18 -25.58 0.45
CA LEU A 50 -24.69 -24.26 0.85
C LEU A 50 -23.68 -23.47 1.70
N VAL A 51 -23.01 -24.13 2.65
CA VAL A 51 -21.94 -23.52 3.44
C VAL A 51 -20.77 -23.09 2.55
N GLY A 52 -20.42 -23.91 1.54
CA GLY A 52 -19.41 -23.55 0.53
C GLY A 52 -19.78 -22.31 -0.28
N ILE A 53 -21.04 -22.20 -0.72
CA ILE A 53 -21.57 -21.01 -1.42
C ILE A 53 -21.56 -19.78 -0.50
N ALA A 54 -21.96 -19.94 0.77
CA ALA A 54 -21.91 -18.86 1.75
C ALA A 54 -20.48 -18.36 2.00
N CYS A 55 -19.50 -19.28 2.03
CA CYS A 55 -18.08 -18.92 2.12
C CYS A 55 -17.62 -18.11 0.89
N ALA A 56 -18.04 -18.50 -0.32
CA ALA A 56 -17.74 -17.74 -1.55
C ALA A 56 -18.32 -16.32 -1.50
N LEU A 57 -19.57 -16.17 -1.05
CA LEU A 57 -20.21 -14.86 -0.87
C LEU A 57 -19.51 -14.02 0.21
N ALA A 58 -19.10 -14.63 1.33
CA ALA A 58 -18.36 -13.94 2.37
C ALA A 58 -17.01 -13.41 1.86
N MET A 59 -16.28 -14.18 1.03
CA MET A 59 -15.03 -13.71 0.41
C MET A 59 -15.25 -12.49 -0.50
N ILE A 60 -16.33 -12.48 -1.28
CA ILE A 60 -16.71 -11.32 -2.11
C ILE A 60 -17.00 -10.10 -1.25
N LEU A 61 -17.81 -10.27 -0.19
CA LEU A 61 -18.21 -9.17 0.70
C LEU A 61 -17.02 -8.56 1.45
N ILE A 62 -16.10 -9.40 1.94
CA ILE A 62 -14.90 -8.93 2.65
C ILE A 62 -14.06 -8.04 1.73
N ILE A 63 -13.83 -8.47 0.48
CA ILE A 63 -12.98 -7.73 -0.45
C ILE A 63 -13.64 -6.42 -0.87
N ILE A 64 -14.92 -6.43 -1.23
CA ILE A 64 -15.66 -5.20 -1.59
C ILE A 64 -15.67 -4.22 -0.42
N LYS A 65 -15.89 -4.69 0.82
CA LYS A 65 -15.92 -3.82 1.99
C LYS A 65 -14.53 -3.30 2.37
N SER A 66 -13.49 -4.09 2.15
CA SER A 66 -12.12 -3.69 2.48
C SER A 66 -11.53 -2.68 1.49
N ASP A 67 -12.06 -2.58 0.26
CA ASP A 67 -11.48 -1.73 -0.76
C ASP A 67 -11.57 -0.24 -0.41
N GLY A 68 -10.42 0.41 -0.27
CA GLY A 68 -10.29 1.81 0.10
C GLY A 68 -10.45 2.12 1.58
N ASP A 69 -10.67 1.12 2.43
CA ASP A 69 -10.86 1.30 3.87
C ASP A 69 -9.49 1.31 4.59
N PRO A 70 -9.24 2.22 5.56
CA PRO A 70 -7.98 2.26 6.28
C PRO A 70 -7.76 1.06 7.20
N VAL A 71 -6.48 0.75 7.44
CA VAL A 71 -6.08 -0.39 8.27
C VAL A 71 -6.62 -0.29 9.70
N GLU A 72 -6.76 0.93 10.24
CA GLU A 72 -7.22 1.18 11.61
C GLU A 72 -8.69 0.77 11.85
N ASN A 73 -9.51 0.76 10.79
CA ASN A 73 -10.94 0.39 10.89
C ASN A 73 -11.15 -1.12 11.13
N TRP A 74 -10.12 -1.94 10.93
CA TRP A 74 -10.22 -3.39 10.98
C TRP A 74 -9.48 -3.98 12.18
N ARG A 75 -10.21 -4.67 13.07
CA ARG A 75 -9.61 -5.39 14.22
C ARG A 75 -8.68 -6.53 13.80
N LEU A 76 -9.02 -7.21 12.70
CA LEU A 76 -8.24 -8.27 12.08
C LEU A 76 -8.14 -7.94 10.60
N SER A 77 -6.98 -8.21 9.98
CA SER A 77 -6.80 -7.90 8.57
C SER A 77 -7.80 -8.69 7.70
N PRO A 78 -8.33 -8.09 6.62
CA PRO A 78 -9.17 -8.79 5.65
C PRO A 78 -8.57 -10.12 5.18
N GLY A 79 -7.24 -10.17 4.99
CA GLY A 79 -6.51 -11.39 4.62
C GLY A 79 -6.69 -12.56 5.60
N VAL A 80 -6.84 -12.29 6.90
CA VAL A 80 -7.08 -13.35 7.91
C VAL A 80 -8.50 -13.91 7.77
N TYR A 81 -9.51 -13.05 7.62
CA TYR A 81 -10.89 -13.50 7.39
C TYR A 81 -10.99 -14.34 6.11
N LEU A 82 -10.31 -13.91 5.05
CA LEU A 82 -10.25 -14.63 3.78
C LEU A 82 -9.57 -15.99 3.91
N ALA A 83 -8.47 -16.08 4.67
CA ALA A 83 -7.78 -17.35 4.94
C ALA A 83 -8.71 -18.35 5.65
N ILE A 84 -9.36 -17.93 6.74
CA ILE A 84 -10.30 -18.78 7.50
C ILE A 84 -11.43 -19.28 6.60
N THR A 85 -12.04 -18.37 5.85
CA THR A 85 -13.19 -18.68 4.98
C THR A 85 -12.79 -19.65 3.86
N SER A 86 -11.59 -19.51 3.29
CA SER A 86 -11.06 -20.42 2.27
C SER A 86 -10.82 -21.84 2.81
N VAL A 87 -10.33 -21.97 4.04
CA VAL A 87 -10.10 -23.28 4.68
C VAL A 87 -11.42 -24.00 4.91
N VAL A 88 -12.43 -23.28 5.43
CA VAL A 88 -13.78 -23.84 5.63
C VAL A 88 -14.37 -24.30 4.30
N ALA A 89 -14.29 -23.48 3.24
CA ALA A 89 -14.77 -23.86 1.92
C ALA A 89 -14.12 -25.15 1.39
N ASN A 90 -12.80 -25.30 1.55
CA ASN A 90 -12.06 -26.48 1.10
C ASN A 90 -12.48 -27.76 1.81
N ILE A 91 -12.63 -27.71 3.15
CA ILE A 91 -13.05 -28.86 3.96
C ILE A 91 -14.45 -29.30 3.55
N VAL A 92 -15.35 -28.34 3.43
CA VAL A 92 -16.76 -28.59 3.15
C VAL A 92 -16.95 -29.12 1.72
N LEU A 93 -16.26 -28.57 0.73
CA LEU A 93 -16.27 -29.12 -0.64
C LEU A 93 -15.73 -30.55 -0.70
N ARG A 94 -14.67 -30.86 0.07
CA ARG A 94 -14.14 -32.22 0.15
C ARG A 94 -15.13 -33.19 0.78
N TYR A 95 -15.84 -32.75 1.81
CA TYR A 95 -16.91 -33.54 2.41
C TYR A 95 -18.04 -33.82 1.40
N THR A 96 -18.52 -32.80 0.69
CA THR A 96 -19.57 -32.95 -0.33
C THR A 96 -19.14 -33.90 -1.45
N PHE A 97 -17.88 -33.79 -1.91
CA PHE A 97 -17.34 -34.71 -2.93
C PHE A 97 -17.36 -36.16 -2.46
N ASN A 98 -16.86 -36.46 -1.24
CA ASN A 98 -16.86 -37.82 -0.72
C ASN A 98 -18.29 -38.40 -0.65
N LYS A 99 -19.27 -37.60 -0.23
CA LYS A 99 -20.69 -38.00 -0.26
C LYS A 99 -21.23 -38.22 -1.67
N GLY A 100 -20.83 -37.39 -2.63
CA GLY A 100 -21.13 -37.59 -4.04
C GLY A 100 -20.56 -38.89 -4.59
N VAL A 101 -19.32 -39.26 -4.22
CA VAL A 101 -18.69 -40.52 -4.62
C VAL A 101 -19.49 -41.71 -4.08
N GLU A 102 -19.86 -41.70 -2.79
CA GLU A 102 -20.69 -42.74 -2.17
C GLU A 102 -22.00 -42.95 -2.96
N ILE A 103 -22.75 -41.88 -3.22
CA ILE A 103 -24.02 -41.94 -3.95
C ILE A 103 -23.78 -42.45 -5.38
N SER A 104 -22.79 -41.90 -6.08
CA SER A 104 -22.51 -42.25 -7.48
C SER A 104 -22.18 -43.72 -7.67
N TRP A 105 -21.47 -44.34 -6.71
CA TRP A 105 -21.10 -45.74 -6.74
C TRP A 105 -22.33 -46.64 -6.63
N TRP A 106 -23.20 -46.38 -5.65
CA TRP A 106 -24.43 -47.17 -5.46
C TRP A 106 -25.46 -46.93 -6.56
N VAL A 107 -25.57 -45.70 -7.06
CA VAL A 107 -26.41 -45.40 -8.22
C VAL A 107 -25.91 -46.12 -9.48
N ALA A 108 -24.59 -46.21 -9.69
CA ALA A 108 -24.02 -46.98 -10.77
C ALA A 108 -24.33 -48.48 -10.60
N ALA A 109 -24.19 -49.03 -9.40
CA ALA A 109 -24.51 -50.43 -9.12
C ALA A 109 -26.00 -50.79 -9.33
N LEU A 110 -26.91 -49.81 -9.23
CA LEU A 110 -28.35 -49.99 -9.41
C LEU A 110 -28.87 -49.72 -10.82
N ARG A 111 -28.01 -49.34 -11.78
CA ARG A 111 -28.47 -49.11 -13.16
C ARG A 111 -28.97 -50.43 -13.75
N GLU A 112 -30.18 -50.40 -14.31
CA GLU A 112 -30.83 -51.56 -14.94
C GLU A 112 -30.18 -51.94 -16.28
N ASP A 113 -29.38 -51.03 -16.85
CA ASP A 113 -28.58 -51.27 -18.02
C ASP A 113 -27.48 -52.29 -17.64
N ARG A 114 -27.47 -53.48 -18.26
CA ARG A 114 -26.50 -54.58 -18.02
C ARG A 114 -25.06 -54.25 -18.44
N THR A 115 -24.69 -52.98 -18.44
CA THR A 115 -23.43 -52.43 -18.94
C THR A 115 -22.46 -52.06 -17.83
N THR A 116 -22.91 -52.00 -16.57
CA THR A 116 -22.05 -51.64 -15.44
C THR A 116 -21.18 -52.84 -15.03
N THR A 117 -19.87 -52.66 -15.14
CA THR A 117 -18.90 -53.70 -14.79
C THR A 117 -18.32 -53.48 -13.40
N VAL A 118 -17.75 -54.53 -12.81
CA VAL A 118 -16.98 -54.42 -11.55
C VAL A 118 -15.79 -53.46 -11.72
N ALA A 119 -15.21 -53.39 -12.92
CA ALA A 119 -14.17 -52.43 -13.25
C ALA A 119 -14.68 -50.99 -13.13
N ASP A 120 -15.89 -50.67 -13.60
CA ASP A 120 -16.47 -49.33 -13.48
C ASP A 120 -16.72 -48.91 -12.02
N LEU A 121 -17.21 -49.84 -11.19
CA LEU A 121 -17.37 -49.64 -9.75
C LEU A 121 -16.02 -49.42 -9.05
N HIS A 122 -15.01 -50.19 -9.44
CA HIS A 122 -13.65 -50.00 -8.95
C HIS A 122 -13.08 -48.65 -9.40
N HIS A 123 -13.30 -48.24 -10.65
CA HIS A 123 -12.87 -46.95 -11.17
C HIS A 123 -13.50 -45.80 -10.39
N ILE A 124 -14.81 -45.79 -10.17
CA ILE A 124 -15.51 -44.78 -9.36
C ILE A 124 -14.92 -44.69 -7.94
N TRP A 125 -14.74 -45.81 -7.26
CA TRP A 125 -14.16 -45.86 -5.92
C TRP A 125 -12.69 -45.39 -5.91
N SER A 126 -11.89 -45.87 -6.88
CA SER A 126 -10.47 -45.56 -6.97
C SER A 126 -10.24 -44.08 -7.27
N TYR A 127 -11.04 -43.45 -8.13
CA TYR A 127 -10.94 -42.02 -8.45
C TYR A 127 -11.41 -41.13 -7.30
N GLY A 128 -12.40 -41.59 -6.52
CA GLY A 128 -12.86 -40.88 -5.33
C GLY A 128 -11.87 -40.91 -4.17
N SER A 129 -11.11 -41.99 -4.02
CA SER A 129 -10.16 -42.19 -2.92
C SER A 129 -8.73 -41.77 -3.25
N SER A 130 -8.33 -41.79 -4.52
CA SER A 130 -6.97 -41.55 -4.96
C SER A 130 -6.90 -40.56 -6.14
N LEU A 131 -6.12 -39.49 -5.96
CA LEU A 131 -5.87 -38.52 -7.04
C LEU A 131 -5.04 -39.13 -8.19
N ARG A 132 -4.10 -40.05 -7.86
CA ARG A 132 -3.20 -40.66 -8.85
C ARG A 132 -3.98 -41.50 -9.87
N SER A 133 -4.94 -42.29 -9.41
CA SER A 133 -5.82 -43.09 -10.29
C SER A 133 -6.69 -42.19 -11.17
N ALA A 134 -7.21 -41.08 -10.63
CA ALA A 134 -8.00 -40.13 -11.42
C ALA A 134 -7.19 -39.44 -12.52
N LEU A 135 -5.95 -39.03 -12.22
CA LEU A 135 -5.04 -38.44 -13.22
C LEU A 135 -4.63 -39.44 -14.31
N LEU A 136 -4.51 -40.73 -13.96
CA LEU A 136 -4.09 -41.80 -14.88
C LEU A 136 -5.28 -42.62 -15.44
N ALA A 137 -6.51 -42.09 -15.36
CA ALA A 137 -7.73 -42.78 -15.76
C ALA A 137 -7.77 -43.20 -17.25
N GLY A 138 -7.06 -42.48 -18.12
CA GLY A 138 -6.96 -42.80 -19.54
C GLY A 138 -8.33 -42.88 -20.23
N ARG A 139 -8.64 -44.02 -20.84
CA ARG A 139 -9.94 -44.27 -21.53
C ARG A 139 -11.11 -44.45 -20.57
N GLY A 140 -10.87 -44.63 -19.27
CA GLY A 140 -11.90 -44.80 -18.23
C GLY A 140 -12.24 -43.49 -17.49
N PHE A 141 -12.00 -42.32 -18.10
CA PHE A 141 -12.26 -41.02 -17.50
C PHE A 141 -13.78 -40.79 -17.33
N ASN A 142 -14.21 -40.50 -16.10
CA ASN A 142 -15.61 -40.26 -15.76
C ASN A 142 -15.76 -38.94 -14.97
N LEU A 143 -17.00 -38.56 -14.68
CA LEU A 143 -17.29 -37.33 -13.94
C LEU A 143 -16.64 -37.29 -12.54
N VAL A 144 -16.52 -38.45 -11.88
CA VAL A 144 -15.86 -38.58 -10.57
C VAL A 144 -14.36 -38.25 -10.68
N ALA A 145 -13.69 -38.71 -11.75
CA ALA A 145 -12.31 -38.38 -12.03
C ALA A 145 -12.13 -36.87 -12.26
N LEU A 146 -13.00 -36.23 -13.06
CA LEU A 146 -12.96 -34.77 -13.27
C LEU A 146 -13.13 -34.01 -11.96
N ALA A 147 -14.15 -34.36 -11.16
CA ALA A 147 -14.42 -33.72 -9.89
C ALA A 147 -13.27 -33.89 -8.89
N SER A 148 -12.62 -35.06 -8.87
CA SER A 148 -11.46 -35.32 -8.00
C SER A 148 -10.24 -34.45 -8.36
N ILE A 149 -9.98 -34.23 -9.66
CA ILE A 149 -8.87 -33.41 -10.15
C ILE A 149 -9.13 -31.94 -9.83
N LEU A 150 -10.34 -31.45 -10.12
CA LEU A 150 -10.72 -30.07 -9.81
C LEU A 150 -10.66 -29.80 -8.31
N LEU A 151 -11.17 -30.72 -7.50
CA LEU A 151 -11.11 -30.62 -6.04
C LEU A 151 -9.67 -30.59 -5.50
N ALA A 152 -8.75 -31.31 -6.12
CA ALA A 152 -7.34 -31.27 -5.75
C ALA A 152 -6.67 -29.91 -6.04
N LEU A 153 -7.22 -29.10 -6.94
CA LEU A 153 -6.73 -27.75 -7.24
C LEU A 153 -7.31 -26.68 -6.30
N VAL A 154 -8.44 -26.94 -5.65
CA VAL A 154 -9.14 -25.96 -4.77
C VAL A 154 -8.25 -25.39 -3.64
N PRO A 155 -7.31 -26.13 -3.01
CA PRO A 155 -6.40 -25.55 -2.03
C PRO A 155 -5.55 -24.37 -2.53
N ALA A 156 -5.34 -24.25 -3.85
CA ALA A 156 -4.66 -23.10 -4.45
C ALA A 156 -5.42 -21.76 -4.26
N ASN A 157 -6.68 -21.80 -3.84
CA ASN A 157 -7.47 -20.61 -3.55
C ASN A 157 -6.95 -19.84 -2.33
N ALA A 158 -6.36 -20.50 -1.33
CA ALA A 158 -5.88 -19.84 -0.14
C ALA A 158 -4.85 -18.71 -0.43
N PRO A 159 -3.76 -18.95 -1.19
CA PRO A 159 -2.84 -17.88 -1.56
C PRO A 159 -3.44 -16.85 -2.54
N LEU A 160 -4.35 -17.26 -3.43
CA LEU A 160 -5.01 -16.35 -4.37
C LEU A 160 -5.87 -15.32 -3.62
N VAL A 161 -6.72 -15.77 -2.70
CA VAL A 161 -7.61 -14.87 -1.94
C VAL A 161 -6.82 -14.00 -0.97
N GLN A 162 -5.71 -14.48 -0.39
CA GLN A 162 -4.82 -13.63 0.41
C GLN A 162 -4.16 -12.52 -0.41
N ARG A 163 -3.82 -12.79 -1.68
CA ARG A 163 -3.28 -11.77 -2.60
C ARG A 163 -4.32 -10.79 -3.13
N ALA A 164 -5.60 -11.12 -3.01
CA ALA A 164 -6.67 -10.24 -3.45
C ALA A 164 -6.83 -8.99 -2.56
N SER A 165 -6.20 -8.94 -1.38
CA SER A 165 -6.16 -7.76 -0.51
C SER A 165 -4.71 -7.36 -0.24
N ARG A 166 -4.32 -6.15 -0.64
CA ARG A 166 -2.98 -5.60 -0.40
C ARG A 166 -3.08 -4.23 0.27
N THR A 167 -2.07 -3.87 1.05
CA THR A 167 -1.98 -2.55 1.69
C THR A 167 -1.18 -1.59 0.83
N VAL A 168 -1.69 -0.39 0.59
CA VAL A 168 -0.99 0.67 -0.15
C VAL A 168 -1.06 1.98 0.63
N SER A 169 0.05 2.72 0.67
CA SER A 169 0.09 4.07 1.25
C SER A 169 -0.56 5.07 0.31
N ARG A 170 -1.64 5.71 0.74
CA ARG A 170 -2.32 6.78 0.01
C ARG A 170 -2.01 8.13 0.67
N PRO A 171 -1.61 9.15 -0.10
CA PRO A 171 -1.45 10.49 0.44
C PRO A 171 -2.81 11.05 0.85
N THR A 172 -2.90 11.54 2.08
CA THR A 172 -4.10 12.19 2.62
C THR A 172 -3.79 13.64 2.96
N THR A 173 -4.76 14.52 2.72
CA THR A 173 -4.68 15.95 3.02
C THR A 173 -5.76 16.31 4.02
N TYR A 174 -5.35 16.76 5.21
CA TYR A 174 -6.27 17.26 6.22
C TYR A 174 -6.04 18.76 6.40
N ASN A 175 -7.13 19.52 6.54
CA ASN A 175 -7.06 20.93 6.85
C ASN A 175 -7.26 21.14 8.35
N VAL A 176 -6.33 21.84 8.98
CA VAL A 176 -6.30 22.14 10.40
C VAL A 176 -6.21 23.65 10.57
N ASN A 177 -7.09 24.22 11.38
CA ASN A 177 -6.99 25.63 11.79
C ASN A 177 -6.12 25.72 13.04
N PHE A 178 -5.09 26.56 13.00
CA PHE A 178 -4.18 26.73 14.12
C PHE A 178 -3.89 28.21 14.42
N PRO A 179 -3.97 28.64 15.70
CA PRO A 179 -3.67 30.01 16.07
C PRO A 179 -2.16 30.27 16.07
N ILE A 180 -1.70 31.25 15.29
CA ILE A 180 -0.30 31.68 15.24
C ILE A 180 -0.24 33.17 15.61
N VAL A 181 0.67 33.55 16.49
CA VAL A 181 0.95 34.96 16.81
C VAL A 181 2.05 35.45 15.87
N ALA A 182 1.68 36.31 14.94
CA ALA A 182 2.61 36.98 14.03
C ALA A 182 2.14 38.43 13.84
N ALA A 183 3.05 39.40 13.95
CA ALA A 183 2.74 40.80 13.73
C ALA A 183 2.24 41.03 12.29
N PRO A 184 1.01 41.53 12.09
CA PRO A 184 0.49 41.76 10.75
C PRO A 184 1.14 42.97 10.07
N PHE A 185 1.62 43.96 10.82
CA PHE A 185 2.28 45.15 10.32
C PHE A 185 3.41 45.57 11.27
N LEU A 186 4.41 46.30 10.77
CA LEU A 186 5.58 46.71 11.56
C LEU A 186 5.24 47.60 12.77
N ASN A 187 4.16 48.39 12.73
CA ASN A 187 3.75 49.18 13.90
C ASN A 187 3.11 48.32 15.00
N ALA A 188 2.73 47.07 14.69
CA ALA A 188 2.13 46.16 15.66
C ALA A 188 3.17 45.66 16.67
N THR A 189 4.43 45.59 16.23
CA THR A 189 5.56 45.47 17.16
C THR A 189 5.74 46.82 17.84
N THR A 190 5.73 46.83 19.18
CA THR A 190 5.81 48.05 19.99
C THR A 190 7.14 48.81 19.85
N ASP A 191 8.15 48.20 19.23
CA ASP A 191 9.52 48.70 19.14
C ASP A 191 9.96 48.93 17.69
N THR A 192 10.74 49.99 17.44
CA THR A 192 11.43 50.21 16.16
C THR A 192 12.63 49.27 16.05
N THR A 193 13.15 49.00 14.85
CA THR A 193 14.36 48.16 14.67
C THR A 193 15.67 48.95 14.72
N GLY A 194 15.61 50.27 14.47
CA GLY A 194 16.78 51.16 14.42
C GLY A 194 16.66 52.33 15.39
N MET A 195 17.81 52.82 15.85
CA MET A 195 17.97 54.04 16.64
C MET A 195 18.66 55.12 15.80
N ILE A 196 18.07 56.32 15.85
CA ILE A 196 18.56 57.51 15.17
C ILE A 196 19.48 58.28 16.11
N THR A 197 20.60 58.78 15.59
CA THR A 197 21.45 59.69 16.34
C THR A 197 21.77 60.95 15.54
N GLY A 198 21.97 62.07 16.24
CA GLY A 198 22.33 63.35 15.64
C GLY A 198 21.18 64.08 14.92
N ARG A 199 21.49 65.28 14.41
CA ARG A 199 20.53 66.15 13.69
C ARG A 199 20.33 65.74 12.22
N SER A 200 21.22 64.90 11.67
CA SER A 200 21.12 64.36 10.31
C SER A 200 20.10 63.22 10.19
N HIS A 201 19.45 62.84 11.29
CA HIS A 201 18.50 61.73 11.38
C HIS A 201 19.03 60.41 10.79
N GLN A 202 20.34 60.18 10.92
CA GLN A 202 20.97 58.94 10.46
C GLN A 202 20.73 57.83 11.47
N ILE A 203 20.36 56.66 10.97
CA ILE A 203 20.27 55.45 11.79
C ILE A 203 21.69 54.99 12.03
N THR A 204 22.05 54.73 13.28
CA THR A 204 23.42 54.35 13.66
C THR A 204 23.49 53.03 14.40
N PHE A 205 22.43 52.66 15.12
CA PHE A 205 22.39 51.45 15.94
C PHE A 205 21.12 50.65 15.70
N ILE A 206 21.23 49.35 15.93
CA ILE A 206 20.10 48.42 16.01
C ILE A 206 19.49 48.50 17.41
N THR A 207 18.17 48.40 17.52
CA THR A 207 17.48 48.36 18.82
C THR A 207 17.70 47.06 19.57
N PRO A 208 17.63 47.07 20.92
CA PRO A 208 17.74 45.85 21.72
C PRO A 208 16.67 44.79 21.40
N SER A 209 15.50 45.20 20.90
CA SER A 209 14.43 44.29 20.49
C SER A 209 14.72 43.58 19.16
N PHE A 210 15.45 44.23 18.25
CA PHE A 210 15.81 43.65 16.95
C PHE A 210 17.15 42.89 16.97
N ALA A 211 18.08 43.27 17.85
CA ALA A 211 19.36 42.59 18.01
C ALA A 211 19.27 41.05 18.15
N PRO A 212 18.40 40.45 19.00
CA PRO A 212 18.29 39.01 19.11
C PRO A 212 17.76 38.35 17.82
N VAL A 213 16.84 39.01 17.11
CA VAL A 213 16.28 38.51 15.83
C VAL A 213 17.38 38.44 14.76
N LEU A 214 18.22 39.48 14.68
CA LEU A 214 19.36 39.49 13.76
C LEU A 214 20.38 38.40 14.14
N GLN A 215 20.70 38.26 15.43
CA GLN A 215 21.62 37.23 15.90
C GLN A 215 21.11 35.82 15.56
N ASP A 216 19.81 35.57 15.75
CA ASP A 216 19.16 34.30 15.42
C ASP A 216 19.21 34.01 13.92
N HIS A 217 19.03 35.03 13.07
CA HIS A 217 19.18 34.87 11.62
C HIS A 217 20.63 34.51 11.24
N LEU A 218 21.63 35.23 11.77
CA LEU A 218 23.05 34.98 11.51
C LEU A 218 23.48 33.57 11.96
N LEU A 219 22.91 33.08 13.05
CA LEU A 219 23.14 31.71 13.56
C LEU A 219 22.24 30.65 12.91
N SER A 220 21.35 31.03 11.99
CA SER A 220 20.37 30.14 11.35
C SER A 220 19.52 29.36 12.35
N THR A 221 19.17 29.97 13.50
CA THR A 221 18.36 29.30 14.52
C THR A 221 16.92 29.11 14.03
N PRO A 222 16.28 27.97 14.34
CA PRO A 222 14.90 27.72 13.92
C PRO A 222 13.91 28.52 14.78
N ILE A 223 12.85 29.07 14.14
CA ILE A 223 11.78 29.78 14.85
C ILE A 223 10.86 28.75 15.51
N ARG A 224 10.81 28.74 16.84
CA ARG A 224 10.03 27.78 17.64
C ARG A 224 8.61 28.27 17.87
N LEU A 225 7.64 27.39 17.66
CA LEU A 225 6.24 27.59 18.06
C LEU A 225 6.02 27.04 19.48
N GLN A 226 5.08 27.64 20.23
CA GLN A 226 4.73 27.18 21.59
C GLN A 226 4.03 25.81 21.60
N SER A 227 3.33 25.46 20.52
CA SER A 227 2.66 24.18 20.35
C SER A 227 2.66 23.75 18.88
N SER A 228 2.61 22.44 18.64
CA SER A 228 2.59 21.86 17.30
C SER A 228 1.17 21.67 16.78
N PRO A 229 0.82 22.21 15.60
CA PRO A 229 -0.41 21.83 14.90
C PRO A 229 -0.35 20.43 14.27
N CYS A 230 0.85 19.93 13.99
CA CYS A 230 1.07 18.74 13.17
C CYS A 230 1.28 17.51 14.06
N GLN A 231 0.21 16.80 14.43
CA GLN A 231 0.34 15.49 15.08
C GLN A 231 0.53 14.39 14.02
N GLY A 232 1.61 13.63 14.11
CA GLY A 232 1.82 12.41 13.31
C GLY A 232 2.15 12.60 11.82
N ALA A 233 2.24 13.85 11.32
CA ALA A 233 2.70 14.12 9.96
C ALA A 233 3.93 15.03 9.96
N THR A 234 4.89 14.70 9.10
CA THR A 234 6.24 15.30 9.08
C THR A 234 6.26 16.76 8.64
N THR A 235 5.21 17.27 7.97
CA THR A 235 5.11 18.68 7.55
C THR A 235 3.66 19.15 7.40
N CYS A 236 3.33 20.34 7.90
CA CYS A 236 2.14 21.09 7.50
C CYS A 236 2.53 22.31 6.67
N ARG A 237 1.69 22.67 5.70
CA ARG A 237 1.89 23.86 4.87
C ARG A 237 0.70 24.79 5.00
N GLY A 238 0.92 26.09 4.93
CA GLY A 238 -0.19 27.03 4.92
C GLY A 238 0.25 28.43 4.53
N ILE A 239 -0.68 29.36 4.64
CA ILE A 239 -0.47 30.76 4.29
C ILE A 239 -0.63 31.61 5.55
N LEU A 240 0.45 32.25 5.99
CA LEU A 240 0.48 33.11 7.17
C LEU A 240 0.55 34.58 6.74
N GLN A 241 -0.30 35.44 7.31
CA GLN A 241 -0.19 36.88 7.08
C GLN A 241 0.78 37.49 8.08
N ALA A 242 1.82 38.17 7.62
CA ALA A 242 2.80 38.79 8.51
C ALA A 242 3.41 40.05 7.89
N ALA A 243 4.08 40.85 8.72
CA ALA A 243 4.85 42.01 8.28
C ALA A 243 6.02 41.59 7.38
N GLY A 244 6.26 42.39 6.34
CA GLY A 244 7.12 42.03 5.22
C GLY A 244 7.56 43.22 4.38
N TYR A 245 8.25 42.93 3.27
CA TYR A 245 8.57 43.92 2.24
C TYR A 245 7.95 43.53 0.91
N LYS A 246 7.12 44.41 0.34
CA LYS A 246 6.81 44.29 -1.09
C LYS A 246 8.03 44.76 -1.87
N MET A 247 8.63 43.83 -2.59
CA MET A 247 9.85 44.06 -3.35
C MET A 247 9.52 44.25 -4.83
N ALA A 248 10.12 45.25 -5.46
CA ALA A 248 10.02 45.50 -6.89
C ALA A 248 11.39 45.89 -7.44
N CYS A 249 11.82 45.28 -8.55
CA CYS A 249 13.11 45.53 -9.16
C CYS A 249 12.97 46.00 -10.60
N VAL A 250 13.85 46.92 -10.99
CA VAL A 250 13.99 47.42 -12.35
C VAL A 250 15.40 47.10 -12.83
N ASP A 251 15.48 46.46 -13.99
CA ASP A 251 16.73 46.17 -14.68
C ASP A 251 17.20 47.38 -15.50
N GLY A 252 18.49 47.64 -15.45
CA GLY A 252 19.18 48.65 -16.23
C GLY A 252 20.58 48.19 -16.60
N THR A 253 21.24 48.99 -17.42
CA THR A 253 22.62 48.77 -17.82
C THR A 253 23.39 50.09 -17.75
N GLU A 254 24.68 49.99 -17.46
CA GLU A 254 25.60 51.11 -17.50
C GLU A 254 26.82 50.69 -18.30
N PHE A 255 27.25 51.52 -19.24
CA PHE A 255 28.37 51.22 -20.10
C PHE A 255 29.69 51.57 -19.41
N PHE A 256 30.71 50.71 -19.55
CA PHE A 256 32.07 51.02 -19.13
C PHE A 256 33.08 50.59 -20.20
N ASP A 257 34.18 51.33 -20.30
CA ASP A 257 35.28 50.97 -21.20
C ASP A 257 36.62 51.19 -20.49
N LYS A 258 37.31 50.09 -20.24
CA LYS A 258 38.67 50.06 -19.66
C LYS A 258 39.67 49.37 -20.58
N THR A 259 39.42 49.36 -21.88
CA THR A 259 40.41 48.85 -22.83
C THR A 259 41.74 49.63 -22.72
N PRO A 260 42.89 48.95 -22.93
CA PRO A 260 44.20 49.58 -22.81
C PRO A 260 44.36 50.73 -23.81
N ARG A 261 44.71 51.92 -23.30
CA ARG A 261 44.86 53.16 -24.09
C ARG A 261 45.95 54.06 -23.52
N MET A 262 46.30 55.13 -24.24
CA MET A 262 47.23 56.16 -23.74
C MET A 262 46.60 56.99 -22.61
N PRO A 263 47.38 57.55 -21.66
CA PRO A 263 46.85 58.27 -20.50
C PRO A 263 45.91 59.44 -20.80
N ASP A 264 46.18 60.17 -21.90
CA ASP A 264 45.45 61.37 -22.30
C ASP A 264 44.21 61.06 -23.16
N GLU A 265 43.95 59.77 -23.45
CA GLU A 265 42.85 59.33 -24.28
C GLU A 265 41.60 59.03 -23.44
N ILE A 266 40.48 59.65 -23.80
CA ILE A 266 39.18 59.43 -23.16
C ILE A 266 38.53 58.21 -23.81
N ALA A 267 38.08 57.24 -22.99
CA ALA A 267 37.36 56.08 -23.48
C ALA A 267 35.91 56.43 -23.88
N GLU A 268 35.21 55.49 -24.51
CA GLU A 268 33.83 55.69 -24.97
C GLU A 268 32.84 55.99 -23.83
N ASP A 269 33.17 55.59 -22.60
CA ASP A 269 32.40 55.89 -21.39
C ASP A 269 32.62 57.32 -20.86
N GLY A 270 33.39 58.15 -21.57
CA GLY A 270 33.74 59.52 -21.17
C GLY A 270 34.76 59.59 -20.04
N ASN A 271 35.32 58.47 -19.61
CA ASN A 271 36.32 58.38 -18.55
C ASN A 271 37.68 57.90 -19.10
N SER A 272 38.77 58.28 -18.45
CA SER A 272 40.08 57.68 -18.77
C SER A 272 40.10 56.20 -18.38
N ALA A 273 40.85 55.37 -19.12
CA ALA A 273 41.11 53.98 -18.75
C ALA A 273 41.86 53.87 -17.40
N PHE A 274 42.61 54.91 -17.02
CA PHE A 274 43.35 55.00 -15.76
C PHE A 274 42.48 55.41 -14.56
N ASN A 275 41.27 55.92 -14.81
CA ASN A 275 40.30 56.23 -13.76
C ASN A 275 39.61 54.96 -13.26
N GLN A 276 39.28 54.96 -11.97
CA GLN A 276 38.54 53.86 -11.35
C GLN A 276 37.08 53.84 -11.83
N SER A 277 36.65 52.72 -12.41
CA SER A 277 35.24 52.45 -12.68
C SER A 277 34.73 51.35 -11.75
N VAL A 278 33.50 51.52 -11.25
CA VAL A 278 32.84 50.52 -10.41
C VAL A 278 32.30 49.41 -11.31
N ILE A 279 32.80 48.20 -11.15
CA ILE A 279 32.39 47.02 -11.94
C ILE A 279 31.51 46.05 -11.15
N PHE A 280 31.51 46.20 -9.82
CA PHE A 280 30.57 45.55 -8.92
C PHE A 280 30.27 46.47 -7.74
N SER A 281 29.00 46.63 -7.38
CA SER A 281 28.62 47.25 -6.11
C SER A 281 27.27 46.76 -5.61
N THR A 282 27.10 46.80 -4.30
CA THR A 282 25.84 46.56 -3.61
C THR A 282 25.63 47.69 -2.63
N ASP A 283 24.89 48.70 -3.09
CA ASP A 283 24.66 49.93 -2.36
C ASP A 283 23.23 49.93 -1.81
N PHE A 284 23.11 50.27 -0.52
CA PHE A 284 21.82 50.40 0.15
C PHE A 284 21.58 51.87 0.46
N ALA A 285 20.38 52.35 0.14
CA ALA A 285 19.93 53.68 0.50
C ALA A 285 18.64 53.58 1.30
N TYR A 286 18.63 54.23 2.45
CA TYR A 286 17.45 54.37 3.28
C TYR A 286 17.17 55.85 3.50
N MET A 287 16.02 56.30 3.01
CA MET A 287 15.63 57.70 3.15
C MET A 287 14.73 57.88 4.37
N VAL A 288 15.17 58.77 5.25
CA VAL A 288 14.35 59.32 6.32
C VAL A 288 13.95 60.72 5.88
N TYR A 289 12.69 60.94 5.58
CA TYR A 289 12.19 62.31 5.39
C TYR A 289 11.50 62.80 6.66
N ASP A 290 11.95 63.95 7.13
CA ASP A 290 11.27 64.77 8.12
C ASP A 290 10.67 65.99 7.40
N SER A 291 9.34 66.00 7.24
CA SER A 291 8.47 67.20 7.27
C SER A 291 7.13 66.95 6.60
N GLN A 292 6.10 67.60 7.14
CA GLN A 292 4.68 67.47 6.83
C GLN A 292 4.24 67.90 5.42
N GLN A 293 5.15 68.05 4.45
CA GLN A 293 4.80 68.61 3.13
C GLN A 293 4.84 67.59 1.98
N TYR A 294 5.59 66.49 2.11
CA TYR A 294 5.61 65.39 1.15
C TYR A 294 5.84 64.08 1.89
N ALA A 295 4.75 63.38 2.21
CA ALA A 295 4.78 62.09 2.90
C ALA A 295 5.31 60.99 1.95
N GLY A 296 6.63 60.87 1.81
CA GLY A 296 7.26 59.70 1.21
C GLY A 296 7.27 58.56 2.23
N GLU A 297 6.77 57.39 1.85
CA GLU A 297 6.91 56.17 2.65
C GLU A 297 8.40 55.83 2.85
N PRO A 298 8.83 55.34 4.03
CA PRO A 298 10.20 54.92 4.26
C PRO A 298 10.47 53.65 3.45
N ILE A 299 11.04 53.81 2.27
CA ILE A 299 11.38 52.73 1.34
C ILE A 299 12.88 52.46 1.46
N LEU A 300 13.24 51.19 1.51
CA LEU A 300 14.62 50.75 1.41
C LEU A 300 14.97 50.47 -0.05
N ASN A 301 16.01 51.11 -0.56
CA ASN A 301 16.48 50.92 -1.93
C ASN A 301 17.78 50.12 -1.93
N LEU A 302 17.87 49.15 -2.83
CA LEU A 302 19.06 48.37 -3.14
C LEU A 302 19.44 48.65 -4.59
N THR A 303 20.68 49.06 -4.81
CA THR A 303 21.29 49.14 -6.13
C THR A 303 22.40 48.11 -6.21
N ALA A 304 22.19 47.08 -7.02
CA ALA A 304 23.16 46.04 -7.29
C ALA A 304 23.74 46.23 -8.69
N LYS A 305 25.03 46.53 -8.76
CA LYS A 305 25.80 46.65 -10.00
C LYS A 305 26.72 45.44 -10.11
N PHE A 306 26.73 44.76 -11.26
CA PHE A 306 27.62 43.61 -11.47
C PHE A 306 27.96 43.39 -12.94
N LYS A 307 29.21 43.02 -13.18
CA LYS A 307 29.75 42.69 -14.50
C LYS A 307 29.41 41.23 -14.86
N LYS A 308 28.51 41.02 -15.82
CA LYS A 308 28.03 39.69 -16.27
C LYS A 308 29.05 38.94 -17.13
N HIS A 309 29.82 39.65 -17.96
CA HIS A 309 30.77 39.08 -18.90
C HIS A 309 32.18 39.51 -18.53
N GLY A 310 33.20 38.69 -18.84
CA GLY A 310 34.60 38.99 -18.50
C GLY A 310 35.24 40.13 -19.28
N GLU A 311 34.59 40.68 -20.30
CA GLU A 311 35.15 41.67 -21.22
C GLU A 311 35.53 42.99 -20.52
N CYS A 312 36.58 43.67 -21.00
CA CYS A 312 37.07 44.93 -20.42
C CYS A 312 36.33 46.17 -20.92
N LYS A 313 35.35 45.96 -21.78
CA LYS A 313 34.46 46.93 -22.38
C LYS A 313 33.10 46.30 -22.48
N GLY A 314 32.05 47.08 -22.22
CA GLY A 314 30.68 46.64 -22.42
C GLY A 314 29.78 47.15 -21.31
N ASP A 315 28.61 46.55 -21.22
CA ASP A 315 27.60 46.93 -20.26
C ASP A 315 27.71 46.11 -18.97
N VAL A 316 27.74 46.82 -17.84
CA VAL A 316 27.50 46.23 -16.52
C VAL A 316 26.01 46.28 -16.22
N ALA A 317 25.50 45.18 -15.66
CA ALA A 317 24.11 45.11 -15.26
C ALA A 317 23.91 45.92 -13.97
N VAL A 318 22.87 46.75 -13.94
CA VAL A 318 22.46 47.52 -12.78
C VAL A 318 21.03 47.11 -12.45
N ARG A 319 20.79 46.68 -11.22
CA ARG A 319 19.46 46.33 -10.74
C ARG A 319 19.10 47.22 -9.58
N ASN A 320 18.01 47.97 -9.74
CA ASN A 320 17.48 48.85 -8.72
C ASN A 320 16.22 48.21 -8.13
N CYS A 321 16.28 47.82 -6.87
CA CYS A 321 15.17 47.22 -6.15
C CYS A 321 14.68 48.14 -5.04
N THR A 322 13.37 48.26 -4.92
CA THR A 322 12.70 48.94 -3.82
C THR A 322 12.06 47.90 -2.90
N MET A 323 12.17 48.12 -1.59
CA MET A 323 11.60 47.28 -0.54
C MET A 323 10.68 48.17 0.31
N ALA A 324 9.37 48.10 0.04
CA ALA A 324 8.36 48.88 0.75
C ALA A 324 7.71 48.04 1.86
N PRO A 325 7.62 48.52 3.11
CA PRO A 325 7.05 47.76 4.21
C PRO A 325 5.55 47.49 3.99
N ALA A 326 5.15 46.22 4.07
CA ALA A 326 3.80 45.78 3.76
C ALA A 326 3.38 44.55 4.59
N THR A 327 2.09 44.30 4.68
CA THR A 327 1.54 43.01 5.14
C THR A 327 1.47 42.07 3.94
N LEU A 328 2.15 40.93 4.04
CA LEU A 328 2.19 39.92 2.99
C LEU A 328 1.61 38.59 3.48
N ALA A 329 1.06 37.83 2.55
CA ALA A 329 0.66 36.45 2.78
C ALA A 329 1.80 35.51 2.37
N TYR A 330 2.50 34.98 3.37
CA TYR A 330 3.66 34.11 3.21
C TYR A 330 3.27 32.63 3.14
N HIS A 331 3.90 31.90 2.22
CA HIS A 331 3.85 30.45 2.23
C HIS A 331 4.80 29.92 3.32
N VAL A 332 4.25 29.21 4.31
CA VAL A 332 4.99 28.70 5.46
C VAL A 332 4.90 27.19 5.56
N VAL A 333 5.97 26.60 6.07
CA VAL A 333 6.05 25.18 6.41
C VAL A 333 6.29 25.06 7.91
N ILE A 334 5.48 24.22 8.55
CA ILE A 334 5.61 23.89 9.96
C ILE A 334 6.04 22.43 10.06
N ALA A 335 7.16 22.19 10.73
CA ALA A 335 7.71 20.86 10.97
C ALA A 335 8.43 20.84 12.32
N ASN A 336 8.26 19.78 13.12
CA ASN A 336 8.95 19.59 14.40
C ASN A 336 8.92 20.83 15.31
N ASP A 337 7.75 21.41 15.52
CA ASP A 337 7.51 22.62 16.34
C ASP A 337 8.23 23.88 15.84
N THR A 338 8.71 23.85 14.59
CA THR A 338 9.37 25.00 13.97
C THR A 338 8.57 25.50 12.79
N ILE A 339 8.58 26.81 12.60
CA ILE A 339 7.98 27.48 11.44
C ILE A 339 9.08 28.11 10.59
N ALA A 340 8.97 27.92 9.27
CA ALA A 340 9.88 28.52 8.29
C ALA A 340 9.12 28.93 7.04
N LEU A 341 9.71 29.85 6.26
CA LEU A 341 9.24 30.13 4.91
C LEU A 341 9.40 28.89 4.02
N ASP A 342 8.41 28.62 3.17
CA ASP A 342 8.49 27.54 2.19
C ASP A 342 9.54 27.88 1.13
N ARG A 343 10.59 27.06 1.03
CA ARG A 343 11.69 27.23 0.07
C ARG A 343 11.25 27.10 -1.38
N GLY A 344 10.06 26.55 -1.63
CA GLY A 344 9.48 26.48 -2.98
C GLY A 344 8.98 27.83 -3.51
N TYR A 345 8.88 28.85 -2.66
CA TYR A 345 8.34 30.16 -3.00
C TYR A 345 9.36 31.27 -2.71
N THR A 346 9.34 32.32 -3.51
CA THR A 346 10.27 33.47 -3.44
C THR A 346 9.55 34.75 -3.01
N TYR A 347 10.27 35.88 -2.96
CA TYR A 347 9.67 37.19 -2.67
C TYR A 347 8.67 37.65 -3.75
N GLU A 348 8.70 37.05 -4.95
CA GLU A 348 7.80 37.39 -6.05
C GLU A 348 6.41 36.78 -5.86
N ASP A 349 6.36 35.60 -5.22
CA ASP A 349 5.13 34.85 -4.95
C ASP A 349 4.35 35.38 -3.74
N ASP A 350 4.97 36.26 -2.94
CA ASP A 350 4.33 36.85 -1.77
C ASP A 350 3.23 37.82 -2.19
N ARG A 351 2.00 37.49 -1.80
CA ARG A 351 0.82 38.29 -2.11
C ARG A 351 0.72 39.48 -1.16
N LEU A 352 0.64 40.67 -1.75
CA LEU A 352 0.37 41.91 -1.03
C LEU A 352 -1.06 41.92 -0.49
N ILE A 353 -1.20 42.14 0.83
CA ILE A 353 -2.49 42.36 1.49
C ILE A 353 -2.74 43.86 1.65
N ASN A 354 -1.82 44.56 2.29
CA ASN A 354 -1.88 46.01 2.48
C ASN A 354 -0.47 46.61 2.62
N TYR A 355 -0.28 47.85 2.21
CA TYR A 355 0.93 48.60 2.55
C TYR A 355 0.87 49.05 4.01
N THR A 356 2.04 49.16 4.66
CA THR A 356 2.10 49.62 6.05
C THR A 356 1.95 51.13 6.09
N GLU A 357 0.93 51.64 6.79
CA GLU A 357 0.85 53.07 7.10
C GLU A 357 1.97 53.43 8.09
N THR A 358 3.03 54.03 7.58
CA THR A 358 4.18 54.42 8.38
C THR A 358 4.00 55.85 8.89
N ASN A 359 3.92 56.03 10.20
CA ASN A 359 4.15 57.33 10.82
C ASN A 359 5.64 57.71 10.69
N TRP A 360 5.99 58.95 11.02
CA TRP A 360 7.36 59.50 11.09
C TRP A 360 8.38 58.68 11.90
N ARG A 361 7.95 57.64 12.61
CA ARG A 361 8.83 56.71 13.33
C ARG A 361 9.46 55.75 12.33
N GLN A 362 10.78 55.81 12.20
CA GLN A 362 11.56 54.95 11.29
C GLN A 362 11.57 53.49 11.77
N LEU A 363 10.46 52.78 11.55
CA LEU A 363 10.20 51.50 12.19
C LEU A 363 11.17 50.39 11.79
N HIS A 364 11.77 50.45 10.60
CA HIS A 364 12.61 49.36 10.06
C HIS A 364 14.05 49.77 9.71
N GLY A 365 14.54 50.91 10.19
CA GLY A 365 15.89 51.39 9.90
C GLY A 365 17.03 50.45 10.34
N GLY A 366 16.82 49.62 11.37
CA GLY A 366 17.81 48.63 11.79
C GLY A 366 17.99 47.48 10.81
N VAL A 367 16.93 47.13 10.07
CA VAL A 367 16.99 46.11 9.00
C VAL A 367 17.87 46.61 7.86
N TYR A 368 17.78 47.90 7.52
CA TYR A 368 18.68 48.55 6.57
C TYR A 368 20.16 48.43 7.00
N ILE A 369 20.49 48.80 8.24
CA ILE A 369 21.87 48.71 8.73
C ILE A 369 22.37 47.26 8.72
N ALA A 370 21.51 46.31 9.10
CA ALA A 370 21.87 44.90 9.08
C ALA A 370 22.19 44.41 7.67
N LEU A 371 21.33 44.71 6.69
CA LEU A 371 21.53 44.33 5.29
C LEU A 371 22.76 45.03 4.70
N GLN A 372 22.96 46.31 4.99
CA GLN A 372 24.14 47.05 4.56
C GLN A 372 25.42 46.44 5.15
N GLY A 373 25.44 46.12 6.45
CA GLY A 373 26.59 45.50 7.11
C GLY A 373 26.91 44.11 6.59
N MET A 374 25.91 43.33 6.21
CA MET A 374 26.09 41.97 5.67
C MET A 374 26.51 41.97 4.20
N PHE A 375 25.93 42.86 3.38
CA PHE A 375 25.99 42.73 1.94
C PHE A 375 26.68 43.89 1.20
N SER A 376 26.95 45.03 1.84
CA SER A 376 27.59 46.15 1.15
C SER A 376 29.00 45.79 0.70
N ALA A 377 29.24 45.95 -0.60
CA ALA A 377 30.52 45.67 -1.21
C ALA A 377 30.70 46.54 -2.46
N LYS A 378 31.96 46.76 -2.83
CA LYS A 378 32.34 47.59 -3.97
C LYS A 378 33.63 47.07 -4.58
N VAL A 379 33.66 46.95 -5.90
CA VAL A 379 34.85 46.62 -6.68
C VAL A 379 35.07 47.69 -7.71
N THR A 380 36.27 48.28 -7.69
CA THR A 380 36.70 49.21 -8.73
C THR A 380 37.79 48.57 -9.59
N LEU A 381 37.75 48.90 -10.88
CA LEU A 381 38.70 48.47 -11.90
C LEU A 381 39.31 49.70 -12.56
N ARG A 382 40.62 49.67 -12.75
CA ARG A 382 41.35 50.63 -13.58
C ARG A 382 42.45 49.95 -14.36
N PHE A 383 42.83 50.53 -15.50
CA PHE A 383 44.03 50.14 -16.23
C PHE A 383 45.25 50.80 -15.56
N ALA A 384 46.23 50.00 -15.16
CA ALA A 384 47.43 50.45 -14.45
C ALA A 384 48.67 50.56 -15.36
N GLY A 385 48.51 50.45 -16.68
CA GLY A 385 49.59 50.56 -17.66
C GLY A 385 50.32 49.23 -17.87
N ALA A 386 51.66 49.24 -17.80
CA ALA A 386 52.50 48.09 -18.15
C ALA A 386 52.28 46.82 -17.30
N VAL A 387 51.70 46.97 -16.10
CA VAL A 387 51.40 45.88 -15.17
C VAL A 387 49.98 45.33 -15.36
N GLY A 388 49.21 45.87 -16.31
CA GLY A 388 47.87 45.38 -16.64
C GLY A 388 46.76 46.08 -15.85
N TYR A 389 45.87 45.31 -15.21
CA TYR A 389 44.68 45.85 -14.53
C TYR A 389 44.82 45.83 -13.01
N ASP A 390 44.38 46.91 -12.37
CA ASP A 390 44.33 47.02 -10.91
C ASP A 390 42.87 46.97 -10.45
N MET A 391 42.60 46.09 -9.49
CA MET A 391 41.27 45.86 -8.92
C MET A 391 41.31 46.03 -7.41
N THR A 392 40.52 46.97 -6.91
CA THR A 392 40.34 47.16 -5.46
C THR A 392 38.97 46.63 -5.05
N THR A 393 38.95 45.75 -4.05
CA THR A 393 37.73 45.11 -3.55
C THR A 393 37.48 45.51 -2.09
N MET A 394 36.26 45.93 -1.80
CA MET A 394 35.76 46.23 -0.45
C MET A 394 34.52 45.37 -0.18
N GLY A 395 34.40 44.82 1.02
CA GLY A 395 33.28 43.98 1.43
C GLY A 395 33.37 42.53 0.93
N ILE A 396 32.75 41.61 1.67
CA ILE A 396 32.85 40.16 1.41
C ILE A 396 31.93 39.68 0.28
N THR A 397 30.83 40.38 0.03
CA THR A 397 29.84 40.02 -1.01
C THR A 397 30.49 39.94 -2.38
N ALA A 398 31.31 40.94 -2.74
CA ALA A 398 32.04 40.94 -4.01
C ALA A 398 32.88 39.67 -4.20
N LEU A 399 33.50 39.15 -3.14
CA LEU A 399 34.30 37.93 -3.20
C LEU A 399 33.41 36.69 -3.37
N ARG A 400 32.27 36.61 -2.67
CA ARG A 400 31.33 35.47 -2.72
C ARG A 400 30.74 35.26 -4.12
N TYR A 401 30.39 36.35 -4.80
CA TYR A 401 29.77 36.32 -6.13
C TYR A 401 30.79 36.40 -7.28
N SER A 402 32.08 36.57 -6.98
CA SER A 402 33.12 36.57 -8.02
C SER A 402 33.26 35.21 -8.68
N ARG A 403 33.44 35.20 -9.99
CA ARG A 403 33.75 34.03 -10.81
C ARG A 403 34.79 34.42 -11.86
N GLN A 404 35.62 33.47 -12.22
CA GLN A 404 36.52 33.62 -13.37
C GLN A 404 35.68 33.51 -14.65
N ALA A 405 35.87 34.41 -15.61
CA ALA A 405 35.25 34.26 -16.92
C ALA A 405 35.96 33.14 -17.69
N VAL A 406 35.18 32.28 -18.34
CA VAL A 406 35.70 31.18 -19.16
C VAL A 406 35.93 31.75 -20.56
N GLY A 407 37.18 31.97 -20.98
CA GLY A 407 37.39 32.46 -22.34
C GLY A 407 38.78 32.77 -22.86
N ASP A 408 39.78 33.20 -22.08
CA ASP A 408 41.14 33.38 -22.63
C ASP A 408 42.21 33.53 -21.55
N THR A 409 43.35 32.86 -21.70
CA THR A 409 44.40 32.74 -20.67
C THR A 409 45.28 34.00 -20.49
N TYR A 410 44.97 35.11 -21.18
CA TYR A 410 45.91 36.23 -21.32
C TYR A 410 45.36 37.64 -20.99
N SER A 411 44.11 37.83 -20.54
CA SER A 411 43.66 39.15 -20.07
C SER A 411 43.24 39.18 -18.60
N GLU A 412 43.96 39.97 -17.80
CA GLU A 412 43.81 40.11 -16.34
C GLU A 412 42.50 40.78 -15.89
N CYS A 413 41.62 41.15 -16.82
CA CYS A 413 40.35 41.81 -16.55
C CYS A 413 39.12 40.89 -16.76
N GLN A 414 39.35 39.59 -16.98
CA GLN A 414 38.34 38.52 -17.14
C GLN A 414 37.63 38.08 -15.85
N ASN A 415 37.22 39.04 -15.03
CA ASN A 415 36.39 38.78 -13.86
C ASN A 415 34.91 39.03 -14.19
N GLN A 416 34.06 38.12 -13.75
CA GLN A 416 32.61 38.25 -13.83
C GLN A 416 32.00 38.03 -12.43
N TRP A 417 30.81 38.56 -12.21
CA TRP A 417 30.06 38.39 -10.97
C TRP A 417 28.68 37.85 -11.25
N LEU A 418 28.29 36.87 -10.43
CA LEU A 418 26.91 36.43 -10.37
C LEU A 418 26.04 37.51 -9.73
N ASP A 419 24.77 37.54 -10.11
CA ASP A 419 23.79 38.46 -9.58
C ASP A 419 23.51 38.19 -8.09
N PRO A 420 23.86 39.10 -7.17
CA PRO A 420 23.63 38.91 -5.74
C PRO A 420 22.21 39.27 -5.31
N THR A 421 21.40 39.86 -6.18
CA THR A 421 20.14 40.52 -5.80
C THR A 421 19.16 39.56 -5.16
N HIS A 422 18.98 38.37 -5.75
CA HIS A 422 18.02 37.39 -5.26
C HIS A 422 18.31 36.98 -3.80
N ASP A 423 19.56 36.70 -3.48
CA ASP A 423 19.97 36.27 -2.15
C ASP A 423 19.82 37.39 -1.11
N ILE A 424 20.12 38.64 -1.50
CA ILE A 424 19.94 39.81 -0.64
C ILE A 424 18.46 40.01 -0.33
N LEU A 425 17.58 39.93 -1.34
CA LEU A 425 16.13 40.09 -1.18
C LEU A 425 15.52 38.95 -0.37
N MET A 426 15.94 37.71 -0.60
CA MET A 426 15.50 36.56 0.21
C MET A 426 15.95 36.69 1.67
N THR A 427 17.16 37.23 1.91
CA THR A 427 17.63 37.53 3.27
C THR A 427 16.78 38.61 3.94
N ALA A 428 16.45 39.69 3.21
CA ALA A 428 15.55 40.73 3.71
C ALA A 428 14.15 40.17 4.02
N ARG A 429 13.63 39.28 3.17
CA ARG A 429 12.35 38.57 3.36
C ARG A 429 12.35 37.72 4.62
N GLU A 430 13.39 36.92 4.84
CA GLU A 430 13.52 36.08 6.04
C GLU A 430 13.65 36.90 7.32
N LEU A 431 14.46 37.96 7.29
CA LEU A 431 14.70 38.84 8.44
C LEU A 431 13.42 39.54 8.90
N MET A 432 12.59 39.99 7.95
CA MET A 432 11.27 40.56 8.22
C MET A 432 10.28 39.51 8.76
N PHE A 433 10.27 38.31 8.18
CA PHE A 433 9.45 37.21 8.66
C PHE A 433 9.79 36.81 10.10
N ARG A 434 11.09 36.73 10.42
CA ARG A 434 11.58 36.48 11.79
C ARG A 434 11.17 37.59 12.73
N LEU A 435 11.34 38.84 12.33
CA LEU A 435 10.91 40.00 13.12
C LEU A 435 9.41 39.95 13.42
N ALA A 436 8.57 39.56 12.46
CA ALA A 436 7.13 39.47 12.67
C ALA A 436 6.74 38.39 13.70
N LEU A 437 7.52 37.32 13.85
CA LEU A 437 7.24 36.22 14.78
C LEU A 437 7.92 36.39 16.15
N GLN A 438 9.18 36.80 16.15
CA GLN A 438 10.03 36.90 17.35
C GLN A 438 10.08 38.31 17.96
N GLY A 439 9.52 39.31 17.28
CA GLY A 439 9.44 40.67 17.78
C GLY A 439 8.54 40.81 19.01
N ASN A 440 8.52 42.01 19.59
CA ASN A 440 7.72 42.32 20.76
C ASN A 440 6.22 42.38 20.41
N ASN A 441 5.57 41.21 20.50
CA ASN A 441 4.20 40.97 20.04
C ASN A 441 3.17 40.96 21.18
N THR A 442 3.42 41.62 22.31
CA THR A 442 2.55 41.55 23.50
C THR A 442 1.10 41.98 23.25
N ASN A 443 0.88 42.87 22.28
CA ASN A 443 -0.45 43.40 21.93
C ASN A 443 -1.05 42.75 20.67
N VAL A 444 -0.37 41.76 20.08
CA VAL A 444 -0.78 41.12 18.83
C VAL A 444 -1.68 39.93 19.13
N VAL A 445 -2.89 39.93 18.56
CA VAL A 445 -3.84 38.82 18.67
C VAL A 445 -3.42 37.67 17.75
N ALA A 446 -3.55 36.43 18.22
CA ALA A 446 -3.29 35.24 17.40
C ALA A 446 -4.26 35.17 16.22
N GLN A 447 -3.75 34.96 15.01
CA GLN A 447 -4.56 34.76 13.82
C GLN A 447 -4.80 33.26 13.59
N SER A 448 -6.00 32.88 13.16
CA SER A 448 -6.32 31.50 12.82
C SER A 448 -5.85 31.19 11.40
N VAL A 449 -4.79 30.37 11.27
CA VAL A 449 -4.20 29.98 10.00
C VAL A 449 -4.73 28.62 9.56
N LEU A 450 -5.21 28.54 8.32
CA LEU A 450 -5.56 27.27 7.69
C LEU A 450 -4.28 26.57 7.21
N LEU A 451 -3.97 25.45 7.84
CA LEU A 451 -2.84 24.60 7.52
C LEU A 451 -3.34 23.33 6.82
N THR A 452 -2.72 22.99 5.70
CA THR A 452 -2.89 21.71 5.03
C THR A 452 -1.79 20.75 5.48
N GLN A 453 -2.19 19.74 6.23
CA GLN A 453 -1.37 18.63 6.66
C GLN A 453 -1.32 17.57 5.57
N ARG A 454 -0.11 17.15 5.16
CA ARG A 454 0.07 16.02 4.25
C ARG A 454 0.46 14.79 5.07
N GLY A 455 -0.44 13.82 5.16
CA GLY A 455 -0.23 12.53 5.79
C GLY A 455 -0.11 11.42 4.76
N THR A 456 0.31 10.24 5.23
CA THR A 456 0.19 8.98 4.48
C THR A 456 -0.65 8.04 5.30
N GLU A 457 -1.80 7.64 4.77
CA GLU A 457 -2.67 6.65 5.38
C GLU A 457 -2.51 5.33 4.63
N VAL A 458 -2.38 4.22 5.35
CA VAL A 458 -2.31 2.90 4.73
C VAL A 458 -3.74 2.40 4.55
N VAL A 459 -4.15 2.25 3.29
CA VAL A 459 -5.47 1.74 2.91
C VAL A 459 -5.35 0.36 2.28
N TYR A 460 -6.37 -0.47 2.46
CA TYR A 460 -6.48 -1.71 1.70
C TYR A 460 -6.91 -1.40 0.27
N THR A 461 -6.31 -2.08 -0.70
CA THR A 461 -6.75 -2.06 -2.09
C THR A 461 -6.93 -3.50 -2.56
N SER A 462 -8.00 -3.70 -3.30
CA SER A 462 -8.44 -5.00 -3.73
C SER A 462 -7.99 -5.30 -5.16
N ASP A 463 -7.51 -6.52 -5.38
CA ASP A 463 -7.22 -7.04 -6.71
C ASP A 463 -8.26 -8.11 -7.08
N PHE A 464 -9.24 -7.68 -7.88
CA PHE A 464 -10.37 -8.51 -8.29
C PHE A 464 -9.97 -9.67 -9.22
N LEU A 465 -8.78 -9.64 -9.84
CA LEU A 465 -8.30 -10.73 -10.69
C LEU A 465 -8.01 -11.96 -9.83
N PHE A 466 -7.28 -11.79 -8.72
CA PHE A 466 -6.98 -12.90 -7.82
C PHE A 466 -8.24 -13.45 -7.13
N LEU A 467 -9.19 -12.58 -6.78
CA LEU A 467 -10.50 -13.01 -6.30
C LEU A 467 -11.26 -13.82 -7.36
N GLY A 468 -11.30 -13.33 -8.60
CA GLY A 468 -11.97 -14.00 -9.70
C GLY A 468 -11.42 -15.39 -9.97
N LEU A 469 -10.08 -15.55 -9.98
CA LEU A 469 -9.42 -16.84 -10.13
C LEU A 469 -9.77 -17.82 -9.01
N ALA A 470 -9.79 -17.35 -7.76
CA ALA A 470 -10.14 -18.19 -6.63
C ALA A 470 -11.62 -18.64 -6.68
N LEU A 471 -12.54 -17.73 -6.99
CA LEU A 471 -13.96 -18.04 -7.13
C LEU A 471 -14.22 -18.98 -8.31
N LEU A 472 -13.47 -18.84 -9.41
CA LEU A 472 -13.56 -19.73 -10.56
C LEU A 472 -13.21 -21.17 -10.19
N LEU A 473 -12.13 -21.39 -9.42
CA LEU A 473 -11.75 -22.73 -8.96
C LEU A 473 -12.81 -23.35 -8.02
N ILE A 474 -13.35 -22.56 -7.08
CA ILE A 474 -14.46 -23.00 -6.20
C ILE A 474 -15.70 -23.33 -7.02
N GLY A 475 -16.05 -22.48 -7.99
CA GLY A 475 -17.20 -22.65 -8.86
C GLY A 475 -17.11 -23.90 -9.71
N LEU A 476 -15.98 -24.11 -10.39
CA LEU A 476 -15.74 -25.31 -11.21
C LEU A 476 -15.80 -26.59 -10.38
N ALA A 477 -15.16 -26.62 -9.20
CA ALA A 477 -15.25 -27.76 -8.29
C ALA A 477 -16.69 -28.01 -7.85
N SER A 478 -17.41 -26.96 -7.43
CA SER A 478 -18.81 -27.07 -7.01
C SER A 478 -19.71 -27.62 -8.12
N ILE A 479 -19.60 -27.07 -9.34
CA ILE A 479 -20.36 -27.51 -10.52
C ILE A 479 -20.06 -28.98 -10.85
N SER A 480 -18.81 -29.43 -10.69
CA SER A 480 -18.44 -30.82 -10.95
C SER A 480 -18.95 -31.81 -9.90
N VAL A 481 -19.15 -31.37 -8.65
CA VAL A 481 -19.62 -32.20 -7.54
C VAL A 481 -21.13 -32.34 -7.51
N VAL A 482 -21.89 -31.31 -7.92
CA VAL A 482 -23.37 -31.30 -7.90
C VAL A 482 -23.99 -32.52 -8.60
N PRO A 483 -23.59 -32.92 -9.82
CA PRO A 483 -24.21 -34.07 -10.48
C PRO A 483 -23.87 -35.41 -9.81
N LEU A 484 -22.81 -35.50 -9.00
CA LEU A 484 -22.51 -36.70 -8.21
C LEU A 484 -23.52 -36.92 -7.09
N LEU A 485 -24.13 -35.85 -6.58
CA LEU A 485 -25.19 -35.95 -5.59
C LEU A 485 -26.52 -36.36 -6.20
N MET A 486 -26.70 -36.27 -7.52
CA MET A 486 -27.97 -36.58 -8.20
C MET A 486 -28.34 -38.06 -8.16
N TYR A 487 -29.61 -38.37 -8.43
CA TYR A 487 -30.17 -39.73 -8.46
C TYR A 487 -30.24 -40.45 -7.09
N TRP A 488 -30.02 -39.73 -5.98
CA TRP A 488 -30.19 -40.23 -4.62
C TRP A 488 -31.59 -40.84 -4.38
N TRP A 489 -32.62 -40.33 -5.05
CA TRP A 489 -34.00 -40.81 -4.92
C TRP A 489 -34.20 -42.24 -5.39
N ARG A 490 -33.24 -42.83 -6.12
CA ARG A 490 -33.25 -44.25 -6.50
C ARG A 490 -32.81 -45.15 -5.35
N LEU A 491 -32.10 -44.64 -4.36
CA LEU A 491 -31.56 -45.40 -3.23
C LEU A 491 -32.64 -45.67 -2.17
N GLY A 492 -32.72 -46.91 -1.67
CA GLY A 492 -33.68 -47.32 -0.65
C GLY A 492 -33.26 -47.04 0.80
N ARG A 493 -32.01 -46.62 1.02
CA ARG A 493 -31.38 -46.39 2.32
C ARG A 493 -30.25 -45.38 2.22
N ASP A 494 -29.75 -44.92 3.37
CA ASP A 494 -28.53 -44.14 3.44
C ASP A 494 -27.35 -45.07 3.14
N VAL A 495 -26.52 -44.67 2.19
CA VAL A 495 -25.46 -45.50 1.63
C VAL A 495 -24.09 -44.94 1.96
N SER A 496 -23.12 -45.83 2.12
CA SER A 496 -21.72 -45.48 2.31
C SER A 496 -20.84 -46.45 1.54
N LEU A 497 -19.55 -46.13 1.41
CA LEU A 497 -18.55 -47.06 0.88
C LEU A 497 -17.87 -47.86 1.99
N SER A 498 -18.57 -48.09 3.10
CA SER A 498 -18.02 -48.88 4.20
C SER A 498 -17.76 -50.33 3.74
N PRO A 499 -16.62 -50.94 4.12
CA PRO A 499 -16.29 -52.29 3.70
C PRO A 499 -17.36 -53.33 4.07
N ILE A 500 -18.03 -53.14 5.21
CA ILE A 500 -19.07 -54.06 5.71
C ILE A 500 -20.34 -54.00 4.84
N GLU A 501 -20.69 -52.82 4.36
CA GLU A 501 -21.86 -52.58 3.52
C GLU A 501 -21.64 -53.14 2.11
N ILE A 502 -20.45 -52.92 1.56
CA ILE A 502 -20.01 -53.49 0.28
C ILE A 502 -19.96 -55.02 0.37
N ALA A 503 -19.31 -55.58 1.41
CA ALA A 503 -19.23 -57.03 1.61
C ALA A 503 -20.60 -57.68 1.79
N ARG A 504 -21.53 -57.01 2.51
CA ARG A 504 -22.91 -57.50 2.64
C ARG A 504 -23.64 -57.51 1.30
N ALA A 505 -23.45 -56.49 0.47
CA ALA A 505 -24.07 -56.40 -0.85
C ALA A 505 -23.54 -57.46 -1.83
N PHE A 506 -22.25 -57.83 -1.73
CA PHE A 506 -21.68 -58.97 -2.44
C PHE A 506 -22.00 -60.33 -1.78
N SER A 507 -22.93 -60.36 -0.81
CA SER A 507 -23.41 -61.58 -0.14
C SER A 507 -22.32 -62.37 0.59
N ALA A 508 -21.39 -61.69 1.27
CA ALA A 508 -20.38 -62.35 2.10
C ALA A 508 -21.05 -63.29 3.15
N PRO A 509 -20.63 -64.57 3.25
CA PRO A 509 -21.26 -65.58 4.11
C PRO A 509 -21.42 -65.15 5.57
N GLU A 510 -20.38 -64.54 6.14
CA GLU A 510 -20.33 -64.10 7.54
C GLU A 510 -21.31 -62.97 7.89
N LEU A 511 -21.85 -62.30 6.87
CA LEU A 511 -22.77 -61.17 7.02
C LEU A 511 -24.20 -61.57 6.64
N MET A 512 -24.47 -62.83 6.26
CA MET A 512 -25.75 -63.26 5.70
C MET A 512 -26.93 -63.18 6.67
N ASP A 513 -26.68 -63.21 7.97
CA ASP A 513 -27.72 -63.17 9.00
C ASP A 513 -28.35 -61.78 9.21
N SER A 514 -27.70 -60.72 8.73
CA SER A 514 -28.18 -59.33 8.88
C SER A 514 -29.09 -58.91 7.72
N GLY A 515 -29.91 -57.86 7.91
CA GLY A 515 -30.78 -57.34 6.85
C GLY A 515 -29.98 -56.80 5.64
N SER A 516 -30.38 -57.15 4.41
CA SER A 516 -29.66 -56.75 3.18
C SER A 516 -29.81 -55.26 2.80
N ASN A 517 -30.83 -54.59 3.32
CA ASN A 517 -31.13 -53.18 3.06
C ASN A 517 -30.94 -52.32 4.32
N LEU A 518 -29.96 -52.68 5.16
CA LEU A 518 -29.55 -51.91 6.33
C LEU A 518 -28.38 -50.97 5.97
N ASP A 519 -28.31 -49.82 6.63
CA ASP A 519 -27.19 -48.89 6.58
C ASP A 519 -26.02 -49.38 7.44
N ALA A 520 -24.81 -48.85 7.18
CA ALA A 520 -23.58 -49.29 7.85
C ALA A 520 -23.66 -49.22 9.38
N SER A 521 -24.29 -48.19 9.96
CA SER A 521 -24.39 -48.04 11.41
C SER A 521 -25.22 -49.16 12.05
N ARG A 522 -26.34 -49.53 11.41
CA ARG A 522 -27.21 -50.62 11.87
C ARG A 522 -26.57 -51.98 11.62
N LEU A 523 -25.87 -52.16 10.51
CA LEU A 523 -25.06 -53.36 10.27
C LEU A 523 -24.04 -53.55 11.39
N VAL A 524 -23.25 -52.53 11.73
CA VAL A 524 -22.27 -52.64 12.82
C VAL A 524 -22.93 -52.94 14.17
N ASN A 525 -24.11 -52.39 14.46
CA ASN A 525 -24.84 -52.72 15.69
C ASN A 525 -25.30 -54.20 15.72
N ASP A 526 -25.69 -54.76 14.57
CA ASP A 526 -26.20 -56.13 14.49
C ASP A 526 -25.09 -57.19 14.53
N ILE A 527 -23.91 -56.89 13.94
CA ILE A 527 -22.86 -57.90 13.69
C ILE A 527 -21.46 -57.49 14.16
N GLY A 528 -21.28 -56.32 14.78
CA GLY A 528 -19.97 -55.77 15.15
C GLY A 528 -19.20 -56.56 16.22
N SER A 529 -19.86 -57.45 16.95
CA SER A 529 -19.23 -58.33 17.96
C SER A 529 -18.65 -59.63 17.37
N ARG A 530 -18.80 -59.88 16.07
CA ARG A 530 -18.33 -61.11 15.42
C ARG A 530 -16.82 -61.10 15.21
N GLU A 531 -16.15 -62.18 15.62
CA GLU A 531 -14.74 -62.40 15.33
C GLU A 531 -14.53 -62.89 13.90
N VAL A 532 -13.71 -62.17 13.13
CA VAL A 532 -13.36 -62.48 11.74
C VAL A 532 -11.85 -62.51 11.53
N ARG A 533 -11.37 -63.42 10.67
CA ARG A 533 -9.97 -63.54 10.27
C ARG A 533 -9.89 -63.71 8.74
N TYR A 534 -8.88 -63.10 8.11
CA TYR A 534 -8.55 -63.34 6.70
C TYR A 534 -7.51 -64.44 6.56
N GLY A 535 -7.75 -65.40 5.66
CA GLY A 535 -6.83 -66.51 5.41
C GLY A 535 -7.46 -67.58 4.54
N VAL A 536 -6.92 -68.79 4.58
CA VAL A 536 -7.38 -69.92 3.78
C VAL A 536 -8.60 -70.54 4.43
N VAL A 537 -9.69 -70.62 3.68
CA VAL A 537 -10.92 -71.32 4.06
C VAL A 537 -11.09 -72.50 3.11
N SER A 538 -11.25 -73.70 3.67
CA SER A 538 -11.47 -74.93 2.90
C SER A 538 -12.96 -75.25 2.81
N PHE A 539 -13.48 -75.38 1.59
CA PHE A 539 -14.85 -75.79 1.29
C PHE A 539 -14.87 -77.22 0.81
N GLN A 540 -15.86 -77.99 1.25
CA GLN A 540 -16.10 -79.34 0.76
C GLN A 540 -17.30 -79.29 -0.19
N SER A 541 -17.07 -79.54 -1.49
CA SER A 541 -18.15 -79.60 -2.47
C SER A 541 -18.99 -80.86 -2.26
N THR A 542 -20.32 -80.72 -2.17
CA THR A 542 -21.27 -81.84 -2.01
C THR A 542 -21.84 -82.35 -3.33
N ASP A 543 -21.31 -81.92 -4.48
CA ASP A 543 -21.78 -82.34 -5.79
C ASP A 543 -20.98 -83.55 -6.31
N GLY A 544 -21.54 -84.75 -6.11
CA GLY A 544 -21.31 -85.95 -6.95
C GLY A 544 -19.92 -86.59 -6.95
N TYR A 545 -19.78 -87.73 -6.26
CA TYR A 545 -18.73 -88.76 -6.41
C TYR A 545 -17.30 -88.22 -6.66
N TRP A 546 -16.75 -87.45 -5.71
CA TRP A 546 -15.35 -87.34 -5.25
C TRP A 546 -15.32 -86.05 -4.43
N GLY A 547 -15.13 -86.14 -3.10
CA GLY A 547 -15.11 -84.95 -2.23
C GLY A 547 -13.90 -84.05 -2.53
N GLN A 548 -14.06 -83.10 -3.44
CA GLN A 548 -13.01 -82.15 -3.80
C GLN A 548 -13.01 -81.02 -2.75
N ILE A 549 -11.89 -80.89 -2.02
CA ILE A 549 -11.66 -79.77 -1.10
C ILE A 549 -11.09 -78.63 -1.93
N THR A 550 -11.84 -77.55 -2.08
CA THR A 550 -11.34 -76.31 -2.67
C THR A 550 -10.98 -75.35 -1.54
N SER A 551 -9.81 -74.73 -1.64
CA SER A 551 -9.31 -73.78 -0.64
C SER A 551 -9.23 -72.41 -1.27
N GLU A 552 -9.88 -71.41 -0.69
CA GLU A 552 -9.90 -70.05 -1.21
C GLU A 552 -9.49 -69.04 -0.11
N LEU A 553 -9.04 -67.85 -0.52
CA LEU A 553 -8.72 -66.78 0.42
C LEU A 553 -9.97 -65.95 0.73
N ALA A 554 -10.50 -66.10 1.95
CA ALA A 554 -11.71 -65.43 2.38
C ALA A 554 -11.62 -64.92 3.83
N PHE A 555 -12.52 -64.02 4.19
CA PHE A 555 -12.80 -63.71 5.58
C PHE A 555 -13.76 -64.78 6.14
N GLY A 556 -13.42 -65.34 7.30
CA GLY A 556 -14.25 -66.31 7.99
C GLY A 556 -14.06 -66.24 9.51
N HIS A 557 -14.77 -67.09 10.24
CA HIS A 557 -14.62 -67.17 11.69
C HIS A 557 -13.19 -67.56 12.12
N SER A 558 -12.71 -66.98 13.23
CA SER A 558 -11.33 -67.11 13.72
C SER A 558 -10.86 -68.57 13.89
N GLY A 559 -11.79 -69.48 14.25
CA GLY A 559 -11.53 -70.91 14.43
C GLY A 559 -11.45 -71.75 13.15
N VAL A 560 -11.93 -71.24 12.00
CA VAL A 560 -12.02 -72.00 10.73
C VAL A 560 -10.92 -71.56 9.75
N VAL A 561 -10.39 -70.35 9.92
CA VAL A 561 -9.45 -69.74 8.98
C VAL A 561 -8.00 -70.10 9.31
N GLN A 562 -7.30 -70.68 8.35
CA GLN A 562 -5.88 -71.00 8.45
C GLN A 562 -4.99 -69.91 7.83
N ALA A 563 -3.74 -69.82 8.25
CA ALA A 563 -2.80 -68.87 7.67
C ALA A 563 -2.39 -69.31 6.24
N PRO A 564 -2.31 -68.39 5.27
CA PRO A 564 -1.88 -68.72 3.92
C PRO A 564 -0.41 -69.13 3.88
N ARG A 565 -0.10 -70.12 3.04
CA ARG A 565 1.27 -70.62 2.86
C ARG A 565 1.95 -69.93 1.68
N LYS A 566 3.23 -69.62 1.83
CA LYS A 566 4.01 -68.92 0.81
C LYS A 566 4.16 -69.81 -0.44
N GLY A 567 3.69 -69.31 -1.59
CA GLY A 567 3.84 -69.97 -2.89
C GLY A 567 2.69 -70.89 -3.29
N GLU A 568 1.69 -71.09 -2.42
CA GLU A 568 0.46 -71.80 -2.77
C GLU A 568 -0.52 -70.87 -3.52
N GLN A 569 -1.26 -71.43 -4.47
CA GLN A 569 -2.36 -70.77 -5.18
C GLN A 569 -3.67 -71.32 -4.61
N TYR A 570 -4.62 -70.41 -4.35
CA TYR A 570 -5.91 -70.69 -3.73
C TYR A 570 -7.02 -70.14 -4.62
#